data_AF-A0A957IJV5-F1
#
_entry.id   AF-A0A957IJV5-F1
#
_cell.length_a   1.000
_cell.length_b   1.000
_cell.length_c   1.000
_cell.angle_alpha   90.00
_cell.angle_beta   90.00
_cell.angle_gamma   90.00
#
_symmetry.space_group_name_H-M   'P 1'
#
loop_
_entity.id
_entity.type
_entity.pdbx_description
1 polymer ?
#
loop_
_entity_poly.entity_id
_entity_poly.type
_entity_poly.pdbx_seq_one_letter_code
_entity_poly.pdbx_strand_id
1 'polypeptide(L)'
;LWTFLTNLLFGSRLTDVGTGTKMVRGDVAKALHLSLTGFNLEFELTDKILLAGHQILEVPISYDPRTYAEGKKITVRDGFKVIMTMMRDRLGFSPVYKKGVAIPTTHPTVQNSTEISK
;
A
#
# COMPACT_ATOMS: atom_id res chain seq x y z
N LEU A 1 6.35 -13.58 8.49
CA LEU A 1 7.61 -12.81 8.71
C LEU A 1 7.46 -11.37 8.26
N TRP A 2 7.10 -11.09 7.00
CA TRP A 2 7.00 -9.71 6.50
C TRP A 2 5.96 -8.87 7.24
N THR A 3 4.75 -9.40 7.50
CA THR A 3 3.73 -8.69 8.30
C THR A 3 4.23 -8.29 9.68
N PHE A 4 4.94 -9.20 10.36
CA PHE A 4 5.54 -8.91 11.67
C PHE A 4 6.57 -7.78 11.58
N LEU A 5 7.43 -7.81 10.55
CA LEU A 5 8.43 -6.79 10.33
C LEU A 5 7.79 -5.42 10.02
N THR A 6 6.75 -5.38 9.18
CA THR A 6 5.98 -4.15 8.90
C THR A 6 5.34 -3.59 10.17
N ASN A 7 4.70 -4.43 10.98
CA ASN A 7 4.09 -4.01 12.23
C ASN A 7 5.12 -3.42 13.20
N LEU A 8 6.30 -4.05 13.29
CA LEU A 8 7.39 -3.59 14.15
C LEU A 8 8.04 -2.28 13.65
N LEU A 9 8.34 -2.18 12.35
CA LEU A 9 9.06 -1.04 11.78
C LEU A 9 8.18 0.20 11.66
N PHE A 10 6.90 0.04 11.37
CA PHE A 10 5.98 1.14 11.07
C PHE A 10 4.88 1.31 12.12
N GLY A 11 4.87 0.51 13.19
CA GLY A 11 3.92 0.64 14.29
C GLY A 11 2.48 0.33 13.89
N SER A 12 2.28 -0.59 12.96
CA SER A 12 0.95 -1.00 12.48
C SER A 12 0.49 -2.33 13.10
N ARG A 13 -0.78 -2.68 12.88
CA ARG A 13 -1.40 -3.93 13.35
C ARG A 13 -2.08 -4.66 12.19
N LEU A 14 -1.32 -4.91 11.13
CA LEU A 14 -1.80 -5.66 9.97
C LEU A 14 -1.79 -7.16 10.27
N THR A 15 -2.79 -7.87 9.78
CA THR A 15 -2.89 -9.33 9.78
C THR A 15 -2.24 -9.93 8.53
N ASP A 16 -2.36 -9.27 7.37
CA ASP A 16 -1.68 -9.67 6.14
C ASP A 16 -1.27 -8.49 5.25
N VAL A 17 0.04 -8.21 5.24
CA VAL A 17 0.63 -7.17 4.40
C VAL A 17 0.76 -7.60 2.93
N GLY A 18 0.78 -8.91 2.67
CA GLY A 18 0.99 -9.52 1.37
C GLY A 18 -0.31 -9.80 0.60
N THR A 19 -1.37 -9.08 0.93
CA THR A 19 -2.63 -9.11 0.21
C THR A 19 -2.41 -8.50 -1.17
N GLY A 20 -2.41 -9.34 -2.22
CA GLY A 20 -2.18 -8.94 -3.63
C GLY A 20 -3.27 -8.05 -4.23
N THR A 21 -4.09 -7.41 -3.40
CA THR A 21 -5.10 -6.43 -3.77
C THR A 21 -5.18 -5.39 -2.68
N LYS A 22 -4.77 -4.16 -3.02
CA LYS A 22 -4.83 -2.99 -2.13
C LYS A 22 -5.53 -1.85 -2.85
N MET A 23 -6.40 -1.15 -2.15
CA MET A 23 -7.06 0.04 -2.65
C MET A 23 -6.59 1.25 -1.86
N VAL A 24 -6.15 2.28 -2.58
CA VAL A 24 -5.70 3.55 -2.01
C VAL A 24 -6.35 4.67 -2.80
N ARG A 25 -6.61 5.81 -2.15
CA ARG A 25 -7.09 6.99 -2.87
C ARG A 25 -6.02 7.46 -3.87
N GLY A 26 -6.46 7.83 -5.08
CA GLY A 26 -5.54 8.20 -6.16
C GLY A 26 -4.69 9.44 -5.87
N ASP A 27 -5.20 10.38 -5.08
CA ASP A 27 -4.46 11.55 -4.61
C ASP A 27 -3.34 11.17 -3.64
N VAL A 28 -3.63 10.29 -2.68
CA VAL A 28 -2.64 9.74 -1.75
C VAL A 28 -1.57 8.98 -2.53
N ALA A 29 -1.95 8.08 -3.44
CA ALA A 29 -1.00 7.30 -4.24
C ALA A 29 -0.01 8.19 -5.02
N LYS A 30 -0.51 9.28 -5.63
CA LYS A 30 0.32 10.25 -6.34
C LYS A 30 1.27 11.00 -5.40
N ALA A 31 0.83 11.34 -4.20
CA ALA A 31 1.65 12.04 -3.21
C ALA A 31 2.75 11.16 -2.58
N LEU A 32 2.62 9.83 -2.63
CA LEU A 32 3.62 8.91 -2.05
C LEU A 32 4.90 8.77 -2.91
N HIS A 33 4.94 9.31 -4.13
CA HIS A 33 6.11 9.22 -5.02
C HIS A 33 6.69 7.79 -5.10
N LEU A 34 5.82 6.80 -5.39
CA LEU A 34 6.23 5.40 -5.51
C LEU A 34 7.29 5.26 -6.61
N SER A 35 8.34 4.49 -6.34
CA SER A 35 9.53 4.40 -7.20
C SER A 35 9.82 2.98 -7.68
N LEU A 36 9.37 1.98 -6.92
CA LEU A 36 9.62 0.57 -7.19
C LEU A 36 8.57 -0.01 -8.12
N THR A 37 8.90 -1.16 -8.68
CA THR A 37 8.04 -1.89 -9.63
C THR A 37 7.91 -3.36 -9.22
N GLY A 38 6.88 -4.01 -9.76
CA GLY A 38 6.59 -5.41 -9.49
C GLY A 38 6.22 -5.63 -8.02
N PHE A 39 6.71 -6.73 -7.44
CA PHE A 39 6.32 -7.18 -6.10
C PHE A 39 6.70 -6.19 -4.99
N ASN A 40 7.83 -5.47 -5.13
CA ASN A 40 8.29 -4.54 -4.11
C ASN A 40 7.41 -3.28 -4.00
N LEU A 41 6.69 -2.93 -5.07
CA LEU A 41 5.79 -1.77 -5.08
C LEU A 41 4.69 -1.91 -4.03
N GLU A 42 4.18 -3.13 -3.82
CA GLU A 42 3.12 -3.37 -2.84
C GLU A 42 3.58 -3.09 -1.41
N PHE A 43 4.87 -3.32 -1.12
CA PHE A 43 5.47 -3.06 0.18
C PHE A 43 5.83 -1.59 0.34
N GLU A 44 6.46 -0.96 -0.67
CA GLU A 44 6.71 0.49 -0.66
C GLU A 44 5.40 1.28 -0.48
N LEU A 45 4.32 0.84 -1.13
CA LEU A 45 3.01 1.47 -0.97
C LEU A 45 2.55 1.39 0.49
N THR A 46 2.57 0.22 1.10
CA THR A 46 2.17 0.06 2.51
C THR A 46 3.06 0.85 3.45
N ASP A 47 4.38 0.75 3.29
CA ASP A 47 5.37 1.40 4.14
C ASP A 47 5.17 2.93 4.11
N LYS A 48 5.01 3.49 2.91
CA LYS A 48 4.80 4.93 2.73
C LYS A 48 3.43 5.41 3.21
N ILE A 49 2.37 4.63 3.05
CA ILE A 49 1.05 4.95 3.64
C ILE A 49 1.17 5.07 5.16
N LEU A 50 1.85 4.11 5.80
CA LEU A 50 2.05 4.10 7.25
C LEU A 50 2.95 5.26 7.71
N LEU A 51 4.05 5.52 7.00
CA LEU A 51 4.94 6.65 7.30
C LEU A 51 4.28 8.01 7.07
N ALA A 52 3.34 8.11 6.13
CA ALA A 52 2.52 9.30 5.90
C ALA A 52 1.47 9.54 7.00
N GLY A 53 1.32 8.60 7.94
CA GLY A 53 0.37 8.68 9.06
C GLY A 53 -1.06 8.31 8.68
N HIS A 54 -1.25 7.59 7.58
CA HIS A 54 -2.54 7.03 7.21
C HIS A 54 -2.76 5.67 7.87
N GLN A 55 -4.01 5.36 8.18
CA GLN A 55 -4.40 4.05 8.69
C GLN A 55 -4.78 3.14 7.52
N ILE A 56 -4.38 1.88 7.61
CA ILE A 56 -4.77 0.82 6.67
C ILE A 56 -5.85 0.00 7.36
N LEU A 57 -6.97 -0.19 6.65
CA LEU A 57 -8.08 -1.04 7.10
C LEU A 57 -8.05 -2.34 6.31
N GLU A 58 -8.13 -3.45 7.03
CA GLU A 58 -8.19 -4.78 6.41
C GLU A 58 -9.65 -5.20 6.26
N VAL A 59 -10.04 -5.53 5.03
CA VAL A 59 -11.35 -6.08 4.72
C VAL A 59 -11.17 -7.58 4.48
N PRO A 60 -11.92 -8.45 5.19
CA PRO A 60 -11.79 -9.88 5.02
C PRO A 60 -12.22 -10.29 3.60
N ILE A 61 -11.35 -11.02 2.91
CA ILE A 61 -11.61 -11.59 1.59
C ILE A 61 -11.43 -13.11 1.63
N SER A 62 -12.27 -13.82 0.89
CA SER A 62 -12.04 -15.24 0.61
C SER A 62 -11.09 -15.35 -0.57
N TYR A 63 -9.90 -15.91 -0.35
CA TYR A 63 -8.89 -16.10 -1.37
C TYR A 63 -8.56 -17.59 -1.49
N ASP A 64 -8.56 -18.11 -2.72
CA ASP A 64 -8.15 -19.49 -3.01
C ASP A 64 -6.66 -19.48 -3.42
N PRO A 65 -5.76 -19.94 -2.55
CA PRO A 65 -4.34 -19.86 -2.83
C PRO A 65 -3.93 -20.92 -3.85
N ARG A 66 -3.32 -20.47 -4.95
CA ARG A 66 -2.63 -21.35 -5.89
C ARG A 66 -1.55 -22.18 -5.18
N THR A 67 -1.51 -23.48 -5.51
CA THR A 67 -0.56 -24.41 -4.90
C THR A 67 0.86 -24.19 -5.45
N TYR A 68 1.88 -24.63 -4.71
CA TYR A 68 3.28 -24.51 -5.16
C TYR A 68 3.53 -25.24 -6.49
N ALA A 69 2.80 -26.32 -6.74
CA ALA A 69 2.86 -27.10 -7.98
C ALA A 69 2.33 -26.33 -9.22
N GLU A 70 1.49 -25.32 -9.02
CA GLU A 70 0.92 -24.48 -10.10
C GLU A 70 1.84 -23.33 -10.52
N GLY A 71 3.10 -23.34 -10.08
CA GLY A 71 4.12 -22.40 -10.53
C GLY A 71 4.14 -21.09 -9.77
N LYS A 72 4.11 -21.14 -8.43
CA LYS A 72 4.29 -19.97 -7.56
C LYS A 72 5.65 -19.31 -7.83
N LYS A 73 5.68 -18.25 -8.65
CA LYS A 73 6.89 -17.56 -9.15
C LYS A 73 7.64 -16.70 -8.12
N ILE A 74 7.35 -16.84 -6.82
CA ILE A 74 7.98 -16.05 -5.76
C ILE A 74 9.28 -16.72 -5.35
N THR A 75 10.40 -16.04 -5.60
CA THR A 75 11.73 -16.55 -5.23
C THR A 75 12.15 -15.97 -3.88
N VAL A 76 12.99 -16.69 -3.12
CA VAL A 76 13.58 -16.19 -1.85
C VAL A 76 14.29 -14.84 -2.05
N ARG A 77 14.84 -14.61 -3.25
CA ARG A 77 15.45 -13.34 -3.66
C ARG A 77 14.47 -12.17 -3.61
N ASP A 78 13.20 -12.39 -3.95
CA ASP A 78 12.18 -11.33 -3.89
C ASP A 78 11.86 -10.98 -2.44
N GLY A 79 11.89 -11.96 -1.54
CA GLY A 79 11.77 -11.72 -0.11
C GLY A 79 12.88 -10.85 0.47
N PHE A 80 14.13 -11.03 0.03
CA PHE A 80 15.22 -10.15 0.44
C PHE A 80 15.07 -8.72 -0.09
N LYS A 81 14.61 -8.56 -1.33
CA LYS A 81 14.34 -7.24 -1.90
C LYS A 81 13.27 -6.49 -1.11
N VAL A 82 12.20 -7.17 -0.70
CA VAL A 82 11.14 -6.59 0.14
C VAL A 82 11.69 -6.07 1.47
N ILE A 83 12.53 -6.85 2.15
CA ILE A 83 13.14 -6.41 3.41
C ILE A 83 14.04 -5.18 3.19
N MET A 84 14.82 -5.16 2.11
CA MET A 84 15.64 -4.00 1.75
C MET A 84 14.80 -2.76 1.45
N THR A 85 13.66 -2.91 0.77
CA THR A 85 12.70 -1.83 0.54
C THR A 85 12.18 -1.25 1.85
N MET A 86 11.72 -2.11 2.78
CA MET A 86 11.22 -1.68 4.09
C MET A 86 12.28 -0.91 4.87
N MET A 87 13.53 -1.38 4.86
CA MET A 87 14.64 -0.70 5.52
C MET A 87 14.97 0.64 4.85
N ARG A 88 15.02 0.69 3.52
CA ARG A 88 15.25 1.93 2.75
C ARG A 88 14.22 3.00 3.10
N ASP A 89 12.95 2.63 3.14
CA ASP A 89 11.84 3.55 3.38
C ASP A 89 11.82 3.99 4.85
N ARG A 90 12.10 3.09 5.80
CA ARG A 90 12.24 3.43 7.23
C ARG A 90 13.41 4.38 7.52
N LEU A 91 14.53 4.23 6.82
CA LEU A 91 15.71 5.07 6.97
C LEU A 91 15.58 6.44 6.26
N GLY A 92 14.46 6.70 5.57
CA GLY A 92 14.18 7.98 4.95
C GLY A 92 14.94 8.24 3.64
N PHE A 93 15.49 7.20 3.01
CA PHE A 93 16.12 7.31 1.68
C PHE A 93 15.10 7.49 0.55
N SER A 94 13.81 7.42 0.85
CA SER A 94 12.71 7.65 -0.08
C SER A 94 11.87 8.83 0.40
N PRO A 95 11.50 9.78 -0.47
CA PRO A 95 10.64 10.88 -0.07
C PRO A 95 9.28 10.36 0.38
N VAL A 96 8.89 10.72 1.59
CA VAL A 96 7.58 10.41 2.16
C VAL A 96 6.83 11.71 2.40
N TYR A 97 5.66 11.81 1.79
CA TYR A 97 4.73 12.89 2.05
C TYR A 97 4.17 12.78 3.48
N LYS A 98 4.27 13.86 4.26
CA LYS A 98 3.65 13.95 5.59
C LYS A 98 2.33 14.70 5.50
N LYS A 99 1.27 14.13 6.09
CA LYS A 99 -0.07 14.71 6.16
C LYS A 99 -0.03 16.17 6.64
N GLY A 100 -0.47 17.12 5.79
CA GLY A 100 -0.51 18.55 6.10
C GLY A 100 -0.43 19.52 4.92
N VAL A 101 -0.15 19.04 3.70
CA VAL A 101 -0.08 19.89 2.49
C VAL A 101 -1.37 19.75 1.71
N ALA A 102 -2.04 20.88 1.42
CA ALA A 102 -3.25 20.91 0.61
C ALA A 102 -3.04 20.16 -0.71
N ILE A 103 -3.81 19.10 -0.91
CA ILE A 103 -3.87 18.39 -2.18
C ILE A 103 -4.56 19.34 -3.18
N PRO A 104 -3.97 19.65 -4.35
CA PRO A 104 -4.71 20.35 -5.39
C PRO A 104 -5.86 19.45 -5.82
N THR A 105 -7.07 19.75 -5.34
CA THR A 105 -8.29 19.03 -5.68
C THR A 105 -8.66 19.32 -7.13
N THR A 106 -8.11 18.55 -8.06
CA THR A 106 -8.60 18.48 -9.44
C THR A 106 -9.41 17.20 -9.62
N HIS A 107 -10.53 17.11 -8.90
CA HIS A 107 -11.62 16.22 -9.29
C HIS A 107 -12.88 17.07 -9.49
N PRO A 108 -13.50 17.07 -10.68
CA PRO A 108 -14.78 17.72 -10.88
C PRO A 108 -15.79 17.04 -9.96
N THR A 109 -16.42 17.85 -9.11
CA THR A 109 -17.57 17.48 -8.30
C THR A 109 -18.61 16.80 -9.19
N VAL A 110 -18.83 15.50 -9.02
CA VAL A 110 -20.02 14.84 -9.54
C VAL A 110 -21.20 15.41 -8.76
N GLN A 111 -21.91 16.35 -9.38
CA GLN A 111 -23.15 16.89 -8.84
C GLN A 111 -24.17 15.75 -8.81
N ASN A 112 -24.65 15.42 -7.61
CA ASN A 112 -25.72 14.47 -7.39
C ASN A 112 -26.97 14.93 -8.15
N SER A 113 -27.37 14.17 -9.17
CA SER A 113 -28.68 14.27 -9.79
C SER A 113 -29.71 13.58 -8.89
N THR A 114 -30.18 14.31 -7.87
CA THR A 114 -31.42 13.99 -7.16
C THR A 114 -32.44 15.04 -7.59
N GLU A 115 -33.32 14.71 -8.54
CA GLU A 115 -34.67 15.30 -8.75
C GLU A 115 -35.19 14.97 -10.16
N ILE A 116 -35.82 13.80 -10.36
CA ILE A 116 -36.97 13.55 -11.27
C ILE A 116 -37.57 12.22 -10.73
N SER A 117 -38.83 12.06 -10.32
CA SER A 117 -40.09 12.59 -10.84
C SER A 117 -41.14 12.66 -9.73
N LYS A 118 -41.94 13.72 -9.79
CA LYS A 118 -43.33 13.74 -9.32
C LYS A 118 -44.18 12.75 -10.12
#